data_AF-A0A1V5MFI3-F1
#
_entry.id   AF-A0A1V5MFI3-F1
#
_cell.length_a   1.000
_cell.length_b   1.000
_cell.length_c   1.000
_cell.angle_alpha   90.00
_cell.angle_beta   90.00
_cell.angle_gamma   90.00
#
_symmetry.space_group_name_H-M   'P 1'
#
loop_
_entity.id
_entity.type
_entity.pdbx_description
1 polymer ?
#
loop_
_entity_poly.entity_id
_entity_poly.type
_entity_poly.pdbx_seq_one_letter_code
_entity_poly.pdbx_strand_id
1 'polypeptide(L)'
;MQQEKYSLKVLVDGIAGKSYEILLSTPIYNRYCAVVSVDGLSVMTGRRAALLEDSGYLVGGSLPDSTIKISGFRLNDWQVAAFVFASDDLPDAELMDTPSDLGVIAAVLYVERESIRETGWSEELPFFAMRICDPVRDTSELNFRTISGDILESRAEPITFQRGEVVARICLQYASREALLRAGINLL
;
A
#
# COMPACT_ATOMS: atom_id res chain seq x y z
N MET A 1 -15.54 19.66 7.63
CA MET A 1 -14.69 18.62 8.25
C MET A 1 -15.35 17.29 7.98
N GLN A 2 -15.03 16.63 6.87
CA GLN A 2 -15.51 15.26 6.64
C GLN A 2 -14.68 14.33 7.51
N GLN A 3 -15.36 13.64 8.41
CA GLN A 3 -14.80 12.63 9.30
C GLN A 3 -14.16 11.54 8.43
N GLU A 4 -12.88 11.25 8.64
CA GLU A 4 -12.20 10.18 7.92
C GLU A 4 -12.93 8.86 8.17
N LYS A 5 -13.50 8.28 7.11
CA LYS A 5 -14.45 7.18 7.27
C LYS A 5 -13.74 5.91 7.78
N TYR A 6 -12.51 5.62 7.33
CA TYR A 6 -11.71 4.47 7.75
C TYR A 6 -10.19 4.71 7.60
N SER A 7 -9.43 4.50 8.67
CA SER A 7 -7.96 4.47 8.69
C SER A 7 -7.50 3.16 9.33
N LEU A 8 -6.72 2.34 8.61
CA LEU A 8 -6.23 1.06 9.11
C LEU A 8 -4.71 1.12 9.33
N LYS A 9 -4.22 0.50 10.42
CA LYS A 9 -2.79 0.29 10.67
C LYS A 9 -2.48 -1.17 10.98
N VAL A 10 -1.49 -1.74 10.30
CA VAL A 10 -1.06 -3.14 10.43
C VAL A 10 0.43 -3.19 10.69
N LEU A 11 0.91 -4.17 11.47
CA LEU A 11 2.34 -4.45 11.63
C LEU A 11 2.66 -5.80 10.97
N VAL A 12 3.69 -5.82 10.12
CA VAL A 12 4.13 -7.02 9.40
C VAL A 12 5.60 -7.33 9.69
N ASP A 13 5.89 -8.59 9.98
CA ASP A 13 7.26 -9.11 10.05
C ASP A 13 7.83 -9.24 8.63
N GLY A 14 8.83 -8.42 8.34
CA GLY A 14 9.59 -8.50 7.10
C GLY A 14 10.85 -9.35 7.28
N ILE A 15 11.08 -10.28 6.34
CA ILE A 15 12.30 -11.08 6.29
C ILE A 15 13.24 -10.45 5.26
N ALA A 16 14.39 -9.93 5.70
CA ALA A 16 15.38 -9.32 4.81
C ALA A 16 15.77 -10.27 3.66
N GLY A 17 15.89 -9.72 2.45
CA GLY A 17 16.18 -10.44 1.22
C GLY A 17 14.99 -11.22 0.63
N LYS A 18 13.80 -11.18 1.26
CA LYS A 18 12.60 -11.81 0.68
C LYS A 18 11.78 -10.80 -0.10
N SER A 19 11.37 -11.22 -1.29
CA SER A 19 10.38 -10.49 -2.10
C SER A 19 8.99 -10.63 -1.51
N TYR A 20 8.17 -9.60 -1.68
CA TYR A 20 6.77 -9.62 -1.26
C TYR A 20 5.88 -8.93 -2.29
N GLU A 21 4.57 -9.13 -2.15
CA GLU A 21 3.56 -8.57 -3.03
C GLU A 21 2.42 -7.98 -2.20
N ILE A 22 1.82 -6.89 -2.68
CA ILE A 22 0.65 -6.28 -2.06
C ILE A 22 -0.59 -6.82 -2.75
N LEU A 23 -1.48 -7.44 -1.98
CA LEU A 23 -2.79 -7.87 -2.44
C LEU A 23 -3.84 -6.88 -1.95
N LEU A 24 -4.60 -6.31 -2.89
CA LEU A 24 -5.73 -5.43 -2.58
C LEU A 24 -7.00 -6.08 -3.10
N SER A 25 -7.92 -6.38 -2.18
CA SER A 25 -9.20 -7.03 -2.46
C SER A 25 -10.36 -6.12 -2.07
N THR A 26 -11.41 -6.12 -2.87
CA THR A 26 -12.68 -5.44 -2.56
C THR A 26 -13.83 -6.45 -2.59
N PRO A 27 -14.64 -6.55 -1.52
CA PRO A 27 -15.77 -7.48 -1.46
C PRO A 27 -17.01 -7.00 -2.24
N ILE A 28 -17.01 -5.75 -2.73
CA ILE A 28 -18.20 -5.10 -3.31
C ILE A 28 -18.04 -4.74 -4.78
N TYR A 29 -19.18 -4.74 -5.49
CA TYR A 29 -19.34 -4.39 -6.91
C TYR A 29 -19.18 -2.89 -7.16
N ASN A 30 -17.93 -2.42 -7.14
CA ASN A 30 -17.62 -1.05 -7.48
C ASN A 30 -16.20 -0.94 -8.00
N ARG A 31 -15.89 0.15 -8.71
CA ARG A 31 -14.56 0.46 -9.21
C ARG A 31 -13.86 1.43 -8.26
N TYR A 32 -12.69 1.05 -7.79
CA TYR A 32 -11.83 1.84 -6.93
C TYR A 32 -10.50 2.09 -7.61
N CYS A 33 -9.96 3.30 -7.45
CA CYS A 33 -8.57 3.60 -7.78
C CYS A 33 -7.76 3.55 -6.49
N ALA A 34 -6.82 2.61 -6.43
CA ALA A 34 -5.87 2.46 -5.34
C ALA A 34 -4.56 3.17 -5.71
N VAL A 35 -4.30 4.29 -5.05
CA VAL A 35 -3.00 4.97 -5.10
C VAL A 35 -2.15 4.44 -3.96
N VAL A 36 -1.04 3.80 -4.28
CA VAL A 36 -0.22 3.07 -3.31
C VAL A 36 1.19 3.64 -3.27
N SER A 37 1.76 3.73 -2.07
CA SER A 37 3.17 4.04 -1.86
C SER A 37 3.83 3.02 -0.96
N VAL A 38 5.13 2.80 -1.17
CA VAL A 38 6.02 1.97 -0.36
C VAL A 38 7.23 2.83 -0.03
N ASP A 39 7.57 2.96 1.24
CA ASP A 39 8.68 3.79 1.74
C ASP A 39 8.63 5.25 1.29
N GLY A 40 7.40 5.78 1.21
CA GLY A 40 7.17 7.14 0.69
C GLY A 40 7.32 7.27 -0.82
N LEU A 41 7.61 6.18 -1.55
CA LEU A 41 7.70 6.15 -3.01
C LEU A 41 6.40 5.62 -3.63
N SER A 42 5.92 6.29 -4.66
CA SER A 42 4.79 5.85 -5.46
C SER A 42 5.12 4.54 -6.16
N VAL A 43 4.25 3.54 -6.03
CA VAL A 43 4.44 2.26 -6.75
C VAL A 43 4.32 2.43 -8.26
N MET A 44 3.75 3.54 -8.74
CA MET A 44 3.56 3.82 -10.16
C MET A 44 4.75 4.53 -10.80
N THR A 45 5.51 5.31 -10.03
CA THR A 45 6.58 6.18 -10.58
C THR A 45 7.95 5.92 -9.96
N GLY A 46 8.03 5.22 -8.82
CA GLY A 46 9.27 5.06 -8.05
C GLY A 46 9.83 6.36 -7.47
N ARG A 47 9.05 7.46 -7.52
CA ARG A 47 9.39 8.78 -6.96
C ARG A 47 8.58 9.07 -5.72
N ARG A 48 8.93 10.12 -4.99
CA ARG A 48 8.17 10.59 -3.81
C ARG A 48 6.68 10.64 -4.13
N ALA A 49 5.89 9.93 -3.33
CA ALA A 49 4.46 9.78 -3.56
C ALA A 49 3.72 11.10 -3.34
N ALA A 50 2.85 11.43 -4.29
CA ALA A 50 1.87 12.48 -4.17
C ALA A 50 0.48 11.81 -4.20
N LEU A 51 0.06 11.21 -3.08
CA LEU A 51 -1.13 10.33 -3.00
C LEU A 51 -2.45 10.95 -3.50
N LEU A 52 -2.52 12.27 -3.63
CA LEU A 52 -3.66 13.01 -4.20
C LEU A 52 -3.61 13.17 -5.72
N GLU A 53 -2.42 13.13 -6.32
CA GLU A 53 -2.18 13.43 -7.74
C GLU A 53 -1.77 12.19 -8.53
N ASP A 54 -1.04 11.27 -7.90
CA ASP A 54 -0.48 10.07 -8.52
C ASP A 54 -1.57 9.17 -9.11
N SER A 55 -1.25 8.55 -10.24
CA SER A 55 -2.05 7.46 -10.79
C SER A 55 -2.06 6.25 -9.84
N GLY A 56 -3.00 5.34 -10.05
CA GLY A 56 -3.16 4.17 -9.21
C GLY A 56 -3.70 2.98 -9.98
N TYR A 57 -3.76 1.83 -9.32
CA TYR A 57 -4.33 0.63 -9.90
C TYR A 57 -5.85 0.61 -9.74
N LEU A 58 -6.55 0.10 -10.75
CA LEU A 58 -7.98 -0.18 -10.64
C LEU A 58 -8.19 -1.45 -9.82
N VAL A 59 -9.03 -1.38 -8.79
CA VAL A 59 -9.48 -2.52 -7.98
C VAL A 59 -11.00 -2.60 -8.08
N GLY A 60 -11.56 -3.80 -8.21
CA GLY A 60 -13.00 -3.97 -8.35
C GLY A 60 -13.49 -3.87 -9.78
N GLY A 61 -14.80 -3.69 -9.93
CA GLY A 61 -15.51 -3.76 -11.19
C GLY A 61 -16.81 -4.57 -11.08
N SER A 62 -17.15 -5.26 -12.15
CA SER A 62 -18.39 -6.04 -12.26
C SER A 62 -18.36 -7.39 -11.54
N LEU A 63 -17.23 -7.77 -10.92
CA LEU A 63 -17.07 -9.04 -10.19
C LEU A 63 -16.89 -8.77 -8.69
N PRO A 64 -17.52 -9.58 -7.81
CA PRO A 64 -17.28 -9.51 -6.38
C PRO A 64 -15.88 -10.04 -6.06
N ASP A 65 -15.35 -9.69 -4.89
CA ASP A 65 -14.06 -10.18 -4.36
C ASP A 65 -12.86 -9.96 -5.30
N SER A 66 -12.96 -8.95 -6.16
CA SER A 66 -11.92 -8.59 -7.12
C SER A 66 -10.64 -8.25 -6.37
N THR A 67 -9.56 -8.94 -6.72
CA THR A 67 -8.24 -8.80 -6.11
C THR A 67 -7.23 -8.39 -7.16
N ILE A 68 -6.43 -7.38 -6.85
CA ILE A 68 -5.24 -7.04 -7.63
C ILE A 68 -3.97 -7.40 -6.88
N LYS A 69 -2.91 -7.61 -7.65
CA LYS A 69 -1.57 -7.91 -7.16
C LYS A 69 -0.59 -6.83 -7.62
N ILE A 70 0.09 -6.20 -6.67
CA ILE A 70 1.14 -5.23 -6.93
C ILE A 70 2.45 -5.82 -6.42
N SER A 71 3.26 -6.32 -7.34
CA SER A 71 4.50 -7.07 -7.01
C SER A 71 5.75 -6.20 -6.94
N GLY A 72 5.66 -4.93 -7.29
CA GLY A 72 6.84 -4.09 -7.43
C GLY A 72 6.55 -2.66 -7.89
N PHE A 73 7.62 -1.87 -7.97
CA PHE A 73 7.60 -0.54 -8.57
C PHE A 73 7.44 -0.65 -10.08
N ARG A 74 6.43 0.03 -10.62
CA ARG A 74 6.10 0.05 -12.04
C ARG A 74 7.23 0.70 -12.83
N LEU A 75 7.74 -0.04 -13.82
CA LEU A 75 8.73 0.47 -14.79
C LEU A 75 8.05 0.87 -16.09
N ASN A 76 7.11 0.05 -16.55
CA ASN A 76 6.30 0.25 -17.75
C ASN A 76 5.05 -0.67 -17.69
N ASP A 77 4.17 -0.58 -18.68
CA ASP A 77 2.91 -1.34 -18.75
C ASP A 77 3.07 -2.87 -18.69
N TRP A 78 4.29 -3.41 -18.83
CA TRP A 78 4.58 -4.84 -18.90
C TRP A 78 5.46 -5.34 -17.76
N GLN A 79 6.12 -4.44 -17.02
CA GLN A 79 7.17 -4.80 -16.09
C GLN A 79 7.14 -3.98 -14.80
N VAL A 80 7.54 -4.65 -13.72
CA VAL A 80 7.80 -4.04 -12.40
C VAL A 80 9.18 -4.47 -11.90
N ALA A 81 9.80 -3.65 -11.06
CA ALA A 81 10.92 -4.07 -10.22
C ALA A 81 10.37 -4.58 -8.89
N ALA A 82 10.63 -5.85 -8.55
CA ALA A 82 10.05 -6.52 -7.39
C ALA A 82 10.29 -5.77 -6.08
N PHE A 83 9.33 -5.77 -5.18
CA PHE A 83 9.58 -5.32 -3.81
C PHE A 83 10.39 -6.37 -3.05
N VAL A 84 11.51 -5.97 -2.44
CA VAL A 84 12.33 -6.83 -1.61
C VAL A 84 12.58 -6.14 -0.27
N PHE A 85 12.26 -6.83 0.82
CA PHE A 85 12.60 -6.34 2.15
C PHE A 85 14.11 -6.26 2.34
N ALA A 86 14.59 -5.17 2.94
CA ALA A 86 16.01 -4.93 3.19
C ALA A 86 16.22 -4.38 4.60
N SER A 87 17.30 -4.80 5.25
CA SER A 87 17.80 -4.16 6.46
C SER A 87 18.76 -3.02 6.12
N ASP A 88 18.87 -2.04 7.01
CA ASP A 88 19.75 -0.87 6.83
C ASP A 88 21.26 -1.17 6.96
N ASP A 89 21.67 -2.43 7.17
CA ASP A 89 23.09 -2.84 7.15
C ASP A 89 23.71 -2.84 5.73
N LEU A 90 22.96 -2.40 4.70
CA LEU A 90 23.45 -2.30 3.33
C LEU A 90 24.24 -0.99 3.12
N PRO A 91 25.50 -1.06 2.64
CA PRO A 91 26.38 0.11 2.50
C PRO A 91 25.99 1.10 1.39
N ASP A 92 25.01 0.77 0.54
CA ASP A 92 24.63 1.53 -0.66
C ASP A 92 23.23 2.17 -0.55
N ALA A 93 22.83 2.59 0.65
CA ALA A 93 21.62 3.39 0.80
C ALA A 93 21.90 4.82 0.32
N GLU A 94 21.65 5.11 -0.97
CA GLU A 94 21.39 6.47 -1.41
C GLU A 94 20.32 7.07 -0.50
N LEU A 95 20.75 7.99 0.37
CA LEU A 95 19.95 8.62 1.41
C LEU A 95 18.70 9.24 0.76
N MET A 96 17.57 8.55 0.85
CA MET A 96 16.29 9.17 0.55
C MET A 96 15.89 10.09 1.69
N ASP A 97 15.61 11.34 1.34
CA ASP A 97 15.57 12.55 2.17
C ASP A 97 14.40 12.61 3.19
N THR A 98 13.82 11.47 3.59
CA THR A 98 12.80 11.44 4.66
C THR A 98 12.76 10.08 5.39
N PRO A 99 13.34 9.98 6.60
CA PRO A 99 13.34 8.75 7.40
C PRO A 99 11.98 8.39 8.03
N SER A 100 10.95 9.25 7.91
CA SER A 100 9.64 9.02 8.55
C SER A 100 8.76 7.97 7.86
N ASP A 101 9.00 7.72 6.57
CA ASP A 101 8.13 6.88 5.75
C ASP A 101 8.74 5.50 5.46
N LEU A 102 9.97 5.24 5.93
CA LEU A 102 10.62 3.93 5.82
C LEU A 102 9.85 2.86 6.58
N GLY A 103 9.71 1.69 5.98
CA GLY A 103 8.94 0.61 6.60
C GLY A 103 7.43 0.85 6.52
N VAL A 104 6.95 1.70 5.60
CA VAL A 104 5.53 2.03 5.47
C VAL A 104 5.01 1.71 4.07
N ILE A 105 3.90 0.98 4.01
CA ILE A 105 3.05 0.83 2.83
C ILE A 105 1.78 1.62 3.09
N ALA A 106 1.46 2.59 2.23
CA ALA A 106 0.23 3.36 2.33
C ALA A 106 -0.61 3.20 1.07
N ALA A 107 -1.93 3.18 1.22
CA ALA A 107 -2.87 3.16 0.10
C ALA A 107 -4.04 4.11 0.36
N VAL A 108 -4.43 4.88 -0.65
CA VAL A 108 -5.65 5.70 -0.65
C VAL A 108 -6.58 5.15 -1.71
N LEU A 109 -7.82 4.82 -1.31
CA LEU A 109 -8.84 4.32 -2.21
C LEU A 109 -9.82 5.43 -2.58
N TYR A 110 -9.93 5.70 -3.88
CA TYR A 110 -10.93 6.60 -4.46
C TYR A 110 -12.02 5.77 -5.13
N VAL A 111 -13.28 6.07 -4.87
CA VAL A 111 -14.40 5.48 -5.63
C VAL A 111 -14.58 6.20 -6.96
N GLU A 112 -15.08 5.53 -8.00
CA GLU A 112 -15.39 6.18 -9.27
C GLU A 112 -16.62 7.11 -9.14
N ARG A 113 -16.57 8.30 -9.76
CA ARG A 113 -17.71 9.26 -9.73
C ARG A 113 -18.99 8.66 -10.30
N GLU A 114 -18.86 7.94 -11.40
CA GLU A 114 -19.95 7.19 -12.05
C GLU A 114 -19.94 5.74 -11.59
N SER A 115 -19.66 5.50 -10.30
CA SER A 115 -19.80 4.18 -9.70
C SER A 115 -21.21 3.63 -9.94
N ILE A 116 -21.29 2.31 -10.05
CA ILE A 116 -22.54 1.56 -10.19
C ILE A 116 -23.35 1.81 -8.90
N ARG A 117 -24.12 2.90 -8.85
CA ARG A 117 -24.92 3.35 -7.69
C ARG A 117 -26.16 2.48 -7.46
N GLU A 118 -26.07 1.19 -7.74
CA GLU A 118 -27.15 0.22 -7.59
C GLU A 118 -26.67 -1.09 -6.96
N THR A 119 -25.92 -1.02 -5.86
CA THR A 119 -26.04 -2.07 -4.83
C THR A 119 -25.95 -1.38 -3.49
N GLY A 120 -26.92 -1.66 -2.62
CA GLY A 120 -27.10 -0.99 -1.34
C GLY A 120 -25.79 -0.95 -0.57
N TRP A 121 -25.26 0.26 -0.39
CA TRP A 121 -24.36 0.55 0.71
C TRP A 121 -25.14 0.21 1.98
N SER A 122 -24.95 -1.00 2.54
CA SER A 122 -25.23 -1.16 3.95
C SER A 122 -24.25 -0.24 4.68
N GLU A 123 -24.75 0.53 5.64
CA GLU A 123 -23.88 1.30 6.53
C GLU A 123 -22.91 0.40 7.32
N GLU A 124 -23.15 -0.92 7.29
CA GLU A 124 -22.26 -1.98 7.74
C GLU A 124 -21.42 -2.49 6.55
N LEU A 125 -20.15 -2.07 6.47
CA LEU A 125 -19.21 -2.61 5.48
C LEU A 125 -18.84 -4.06 5.83
N PRO A 126 -18.54 -4.92 4.84
CA PRO A 126 -17.93 -6.21 5.09
C PRO A 126 -16.51 -5.97 5.61
N PHE A 127 -16.35 -6.13 6.93
CA PHE A 127 -15.13 -6.42 7.67
C PHE A 127 -13.79 -6.28 6.92
N PHE A 128 -13.08 -5.18 7.18
CA PHE A 128 -11.64 -5.27 7.48
C PHE A 128 -11.51 -5.19 9.00
N ALA A 129 -11.58 -6.34 9.67
CA ALA A 129 -11.26 -6.41 11.10
C ALA A 129 -9.74 -6.30 11.27
N MET A 130 -9.21 -5.08 11.38
CA MET A 130 -7.88 -4.92 11.94
C MET A 130 -7.75 -3.54 12.61
N ARG A 131 -7.13 -3.55 13.78
CA ARG A 131 -7.25 -2.54 14.84
C ARG A 131 -6.35 -1.34 14.54
N ILE A 132 -6.93 -0.14 14.60
CA ILE A 132 -6.23 1.14 14.40
C ILE A 132 -5.18 1.32 15.49
N CYS A 133 -3.92 1.54 15.09
CA CYS A 133 -2.86 2.03 15.98
C CYS A 133 -2.35 3.35 15.41
N ASP A 134 -2.04 4.30 16.30
CA ASP A 134 -1.37 5.56 15.95
C ASP A 134 -0.02 5.30 15.24
N PRO A 135 0.51 6.25 14.43
CA PRO A 135 1.89 6.18 13.94
C PRO A 135 2.83 5.92 15.13
N VAL A 136 3.70 4.91 15.00
CA VAL A 136 4.80 4.72 15.97
C VAL A 136 5.64 5.97 15.78
N ARG A 137 5.62 6.84 16.81
CA ARG A 137 6.21 8.18 16.76
C ARG A 137 7.74 8.18 16.76
N ASP A 138 8.34 6.99 16.83
CA ASP A 138 9.78 6.80 16.92
C ASP A 138 10.21 5.66 15.98
N THR A 139 10.51 6.00 14.72
CA THR A 139 10.93 5.04 13.67
C THR A 139 12.45 4.89 13.58
N SER A 140 13.23 5.59 14.41
CA SER A 140 14.71 5.59 14.32
C SER A 140 15.37 4.26 14.69
N GLU A 141 14.60 3.29 15.19
CA GLU A 141 15.07 1.97 15.62
C GLU A 141 14.62 0.83 14.69
N LEU A 142 13.75 1.12 13.71
CA LEU A 142 13.13 0.09 12.87
C LEU A 142 13.96 -0.32 11.66
N ASN A 143 14.93 0.48 11.20
CA ASN A 143 16.03 0.16 10.27
C ASN A 143 15.72 -0.90 9.19
N PHE A 144 14.56 -0.79 8.55
CA PHE A 144 14.02 -1.79 7.64
C PHE A 144 13.22 -1.10 6.54
N ARG A 145 13.44 -1.51 5.30
CA ARG A 145 12.95 -0.83 4.10
C ARG A 145 12.66 -1.81 2.96
N THR A 146 12.28 -1.28 1.82
CA THR A 146 12.10 -1.97 0.56
C THR A 146 13.09 -1.46 -0.47
N ILE A 147 13.72 -2.40 -1.17
CA ILE A 147 14.56 -2.12 -2.34
C ILE A 147 13.94 -2.73 -3.60
N SER A 148 14.37 -2.23 -4.75
CA SER A 148 14.05 -2.81 -6.05
C SER A 148 14.84 -4.11 -6.27
N GLY A 149 14.13 -5.22 -6.43
CA GLY A 149 14.70 -6.52 -6.78
C GLY A 149 14.58 -6.83 -8.27
N ASP A 150 14.41 -8.12 -8.59
CA ASP A 150 14.30 -8.63 -9.95
C ASP A 150 13.20 -7.94 -10.76
N ILE A 151 13.41 -7.85 -12.09
CA ILE A 151 12.37 -7.40 -13.00
C ILE A 151 11.38 -8.54 -13.23
N LEU A 152 10.12 -8.28 -12.91
CA LEU A 152 9.02 -9.24 -13.08
C LEU A 152 8.10 -8.80 -14.22
N GLU A 153 7.59 -9.76 -14.98
CA GLU A 153 6.48 -9.51 -15.89
C GLU A 153 5.21 -9.17 -15.08
N SER A 154 4.58 -8.07 -15.42
CA SER A 154 3.35 -7.59 -14.80
C SER A 154 2.63 -6.71 -15.81
N ARG A 155 1.63 -7.27 -16.51
CA ARG A 155 0.88 -6.52 -17.50
C ARG A 155 -0.20 -5.66 -16.84
N ALA A 156 -0.23 -4.39 -17.18
CA ALA A 156 -1.27 -3.43 -16.81
C ALA A 156 -1.71 -2.67 -18.06
N GLU A 157 -3.00 -2.37 -18.15
CA GLU A 157 -3.54 -1.58 -19.25
C GLU A 157 -4.00 -0.21 -18.71
N PRO A 158 -3.71 0.88 -19.44
CA PRO A 158 -4.24 2.19 -19.09
C PRO A 158 -5.77 2.16 -19.14
N ILE A 159 -6.40 2.53 -18.02
CA ILE A 159 -7.85 2.58 -17.91
C ILE A 159 -8.28 4.01 -17.59
N THR A 160 -9.34 4.47 -18.25
CA THR A 160 -9.98 5.72 -17.85
C THR A 160 -10.78 5.50 -16.57
N PHE A 161 -10.53 6.36 -15.59
CA PHE A 161 -11.19 6.34 -14.28
C PHE A 161 -11.42 7.77 -13.81
N GLN A 162 -12.66 8.09 -13.42
CA GLN A 162 -12.98 9.41 -12.88
C GLN A 162 -12.94 9.37 -11.35
N ARG A 163 -11.86 9.88 -10.75
CA ARG A 163 -11.72 9.94 -9.28
C ARG A 163 -12.86 10.69 -8.60
N GLY A 164 -13.60 9.99 -7.78
CA GLY A 164 -14.60 10.51 -6.84
C GLY A 164 -14.00 10.75 -5.46
N GLU A 165 -14.79 10.48 -4.43
CA GLU A 165 -14.39 10.67 -3.03
C GLU A 165 -13.40 9.61 -2.54
N VAL A 166 -12.61 9.98 -1.53
CA VAL A 166 -11.78 9.01 -0.79
C VAL A 166 -12.69 8.21 0.12
N VAL A 167 -12.67 6.88 -0.04
CA VAL A 167 -13.51 5.97 0.76
C VAL A 167 -12.71 5.25 1.85
N ALA A 168 -11.39 5.13 1.69
CA ALA A 168 -10.51 4.53 2.69
C ALA A 168 -9.07 5.03 2.57
N ARG A 169 -8.37 5.06 3.71
CA ARG A 169 -6.92 5.17 3.81
C ARG A 169 -6.39 3.95 4.57
N ILE A 170 -5.40 3.28 4.01
CA ILE A 170 -4.78 2.10 4.60
C ILE A 170 -3.30 2.40 4.80
N CYS A 171 -2.79 2.09 5.98
CA CYS A 171 -1.38 2.17 6.31
C CYS A 171 -0.94 0.82 6.89
N LEU A 172 0.22 0.34 6.47
CA LEU A 172 0.84 -0.86 6.98
C LEU A 172 2.28 -0.51 7.27
N GLN A 173 2.69 -0.78 8.51
CA GLN A 173 4.08 -0.69 8.92
C GLN A 173 4.70 -2.08 8.87
N TYR A 174 5.90 -2.19 8.37
CA TYR A 174 6.65 -3.43 8.37
C TYR A 174 8.05 -3.17 8.91
N ALA A 175 8.57 -4.14 9.65
CA ALA A 175 9.91 -4.12 10.20
C ALA A 175 10.39 -5.55 10.43
N SER A 176 11.69 -5.73 10.70
CA SER A 176 12.18 -7.05 11.09
C SER A 176 11.56 -7.48 12.41
N ARG A 177 11.39 -8.80 12.60
CA ARG A 177 11.00 -9.38 13.89
C ARG A 177 11.79 -8.82 15.07
N GLU A 178 13.10 -8.67 14.92
CA GLU A 178 13.96 -8.16 15.98
C GLU A 178 13.63 -6.70 16.32
N ALA A 179 13.38 -5.87 15.32
CA ALA A 179 12.98 -4.48 15.50
C ALA A 179 11.60 -4.38 16.17
N LEU A 180 10.64 -5.23 15.77
CA LEU A 180 9.33 -5.33 16.42
C LEU A 180 9.46 -5.77 17.89
N LEU A 181 10.29 -6.78 18.18
CA LEU A 181 10.54 -7.24 19.54
C LEU A 181 11.22 -6.17 20.40
N ARG A 182 12.21 -5.43 19.87
CA ARG A 182 12.84 -4.28 20.56
C ARG A 182 11.84 -3.17 20.86
N ALA A 183 10.90 -2.93 19.95
CA ALA A 183 9.79 -2.01 20.15
C ALA A 183 8.70 -2.55 21.12
N GLY A 184 8.91 -3.72 21.72
CA GLY A 184 7.97 -4.34 22.66
C GLY A 184 6.74 -4.99 22.00
N ILE A 185 6.79 -5.18 20.68
CA ILE A 185 5.70 -5.79 19.89
C ILE A 185 6.00 -7.27 19.72
N ASN A 186 5.20 -8.11 20.39
CA ASN A 186 5.29 -9.55 20.26
C ASN A 186 4.27 -10.04 19.23
N LEU A 187 4.75 -10.51 18.08
CA LEU A 187 3.91 -11.18 17.09
C LEU A 187 3.65 -12.61 17.61
N LEU A 188 2.39 -12.89 17.95
CA LEU A 188 1.91 -14.18 18.48
C LEU A 188 2.19 -15.34 17.52
#